data_AF-A0A0R1J9L9-F1
#
_entry.id   AF-A0A0R1J9L9-F1
#
_cell.length_a   1.000
_cell.length_b   1.000
_cell.length_c   1.000
_cell.angle_alpha   90.00
_cell.angle_beta   90.00
_cell.angle_gamma   90.00
#
_symmetry.space_group_name_H-M   'P 1'
#
loop_
_entity.id
_entity.type
_entity.pdbx_description
1 polymer ?
#
loop_
_entity_poly.entity_id
_entity_poly.type
_entity_poly.pdbx_seq_one_letter_code
_entity_poly.pdbx_strand_id
1 'polypeptide(L)'
;MLKLSSLIHHDNPDKQVPIFGDMVHLNKLTNQDLFEHYKKTIQEDMIIINVVGDVDDKELLDAMDNSAMSSFLKNARQDRKITFDQFKNLIDHPLNQEEHKHINQSRLALAYVTDKTDPSVSHLAPQAMNLILGGDDQSKLFLQVREKNSLAYSVSSMYHPISHLLTIQAGLDAKTVDQAMDLINKQISFVKEGQFTQAQIEHAKKVLSTRRKISSDSIQYYIMHNIWENIYPKSLLDDEHYQAELDKLDKDHIIKVAQGIHDIAQYRLIGD
;
A
#
# COMPACT_ATOMS: atom_id res chain seq x y z
N MET A 1 11.61 2.43 6.52
CA MET A 1 10.24 1.89 6.60
C MET A 1 9.78 1.57 8.01
N LEU A 2 10.43 0.69 8.77
CA LEU A 2 9.94 0.32 10.11
C LEU A 2 9.74 1.53 11.06
N LYS A 3 10.68 2.49 11.07
CA LYS A 3 10.54 3.72 11.87
C LYS A 3 9.39 4.61 11.41
N LEU A 4 9.23 4.82 10.09
CA LEU A 4 8.06 5.53 9.55
C LEU A 4 6.75 4.81 9.94
N SER A 5 6.72 3.48 9.85
CA SER A 5 5.58 2.66 10.27
C SER A 5 5.24 2.87 11.76
N SER A 6 6.26 2.94 12.62
CA SER A 6 6.08 3.22 14.04
C SER A 6 5.53 4.63 14.30
N LEU A 7 5.94 5.64 13.52
CA LEU A 7 5.39 6.99 13.61
C LEU A 7 3.91 7.05 13.18
N ILE A 8 3.56 6.46 12.03
CA ILE A 8 2.17 6.50 11.54
C ILE A 8 1.21 5.69 12.42
N HIS A 9 1.72 4.74 13.20
CA HIS A 9 0.96 3.90 14.13
C HIS A 9 1.32 4.17 15.60
N HIS A 10 1.76 5.39 15.92
CA HIS A 10 2.21 5.76 17.28
C HIS A 10 1.15 5.52 18.37
N ASP A 11 -0.14 5.56 18.00
CA ASP A 11 -1.29 5.34 18.86
C ASP A 11 -1.79 3.87 18.89
N ASN A 12 -1.17 2.99 18.09
CA ASN A 12 -1.52 1.58 18.00
C ASN A 12 -0.28 0.69 18.20
N PRO A 13 0.00 0.26 19.44
CA PRO A 13 1.17 -0.57 19.77
C PRO A 13 1.29 -1.84 18.92
N ASP A 14 0.17 -2.51 18.63
CA ASP A 14 0.14 -3.76 17.87
C ASP A 14 0.62 -3.56 16.42
N LYS A 15 0.38 -2.37 15.84
CA LYS A 15 0.81 -2.03 14.47
C LYS A 15 2.22 -1.46 14.39
N GLN A 16 2.87 -1.20 15.52
CA GLN A 16 4.28 -0.80 15.55
C GLN A 16 5.22 -2.01 15.51
N VAL A 17 4.71 -3.19 15.89
CA VAL A 17 5.46 -4.44 15.84
C VAL A 17 5.43 -4.96 14.39
N PRO A 18 6.58 -5.25 13.76
CA PRO A 18 6.60 -5.87 12.45
C PRO A 18 5.86 -7.21 12.44
N ILE A 19 5.37 -7.64 11.27
CA ILE A 19 4.66 -8.93 11.15
C ILE A 19 5.47 -10.15 11.61
N PHE A 20 6.80 -10.03 11.63
CA PHE A 20 7.73 -11.07 12.07
C PHE A 20 8.15 -10.91 13.55
N GLY A 21 7.52 -9.98 14.29
CA GLY A 21 7.81 -9.71 15.68
C GLY A 21 9.11 -8.94 15.92
N ASP A 22 9.63 -9.05 17.15
CA ASP A 22 10.92 -8.53 17.57
C ASP A 22 11.64 -9.52 18.50
N MET A 23 12.93 -9.26 18.75
CA MET A 23 13.77 -10.13 19.57
C MET A 23 13.30 -10.24 21.02
N VAL A 24 12.64 -9.22 21.56
CA VAL A 24 12.17 -9.22 22.95
C VAL A 24 11.02 -10.21 23.11
N HIS A 25 10.07 -10.21 22.17
CA HIS A 25 8.97 -11.16 22.13
C HIS A 25 9.47 -12.57 21.77
N LEU A 26 10.32 -12.70 20.75
CA LEU A 26 10.84 -14.00 20.31
C LEU A 26 11.60 -14.74 21.42
N ASN A 27 12.42 -14.04 22.22
CA ASN A 27 13.17 -14.66 23.32
C ASN A 27 12.29 -15.12 24.49
N LYS A 28 11.03 -14.67 24.58
CA LYS A 28 10.08 -15.06 25.63
C LYS A 28 9.16 -16.20 25.19
N LEU A 29 9.05 -16.47 23.90
CA LEU A 29 8.18 -17.51 23.37
C LEU A 29 8.64 -18.89 23.82
N THR A 30 7.68 -19.70 24.26
CA THR A 30 7.89 -21.10 24.61
C THR A 30 7.18 -22.03 23.63
N ASN A 31 7.58 -23.31 23.60
CA ASN A 31 6.87 -24.33 22.82
C ASN A 31 5.40 -24.47 23.23
N GLN A 32 5.08 -24.22 24.50
CA GLN A 32 3.71 -24.24 25.01
C GLN A 32 2.89 -23.11 24.40
N ASP A 33 3.42 -21.88 24.37
CA ASP A 33 2.75 -20.72 23.76
C ASP A 33 2.44 -20.96 22.28
N LEU A 34 3.41 -21.51 21.54
CA LEU A 34 3.25 -21.84 20.13
C LEU A 34 2.16 -22.88 19.90
N PHE A 35 2.13 -23.93 20.73
CA PHE A 35 1.15 -24.99 20.62
C PHE A 35 -0.27 -24.52 20.97
N GLU A 36 -0.41 -23.68 21.99
CA GLU A 36 -1.68 -23.06 22.36
C GLU A 36 -2.17 -22.10 21.27
N HIS A 37 -1.28 -21.29 20.71
CA HIS A 37 -1.61 -20.40 19.59
C HIS A 37 -2.04 -21.18 18.35
N TYR A 38 -1.31 -22.24 17.98
CA TYR A 38 -1.67 -23.13 16.88
C TYR A 38 -3.09 -23.71 17.02
N LYS A 39 -3.42 -24.23 18.20
CA LYS A 39 -4.76 -24.76 18.48
C LYS A 39 -5.83 -23.68 18.32
N LYS A 40 -5.57 -22.51 18.89
CA LYS A 40 -6.47 -21.37 18.83
C LYS A 40 -6.73 -20.96 17.37
N THR A 41 -5.68 -20.77 16.57
CA THR A 41 -5.80 -20.39 15.15
C THR A 41 -6.61 -21.39 14.36
N ILE A 42 -6.36 -22.70 14.51
CA ILE A 42 -7.12 -23.72 13.76
C ILE A 42 -8.60 -23.80 14.20
N GLN A 43 -8.91 -23.47 15.45
CA GLN A 43 -10.27 -23.57 16.00
C GLN A 43 -11.10 -22.30 15.83
N GLU A 44 -10.48 -21.13 15.88
CA GLU A 44 -11.17 -19.85 16.04
C GLU A 44 -11.01 -18.89 14.86
N ASP A 45 -10.06 -19.10 13.94
CA ASP A 45 -9.87 -18.15 12.83
C ASP A 45 -10.82 -18.41 11.66
N MET A 46 -10.99 -17.39 10.83
CA MET A 46 -11.68 -17.52 9.56
C MET A 46 -10.82 -18.33 8.59
N ILE A 47 -11.40 -19.36 7.99
CA ILE A 47 -10.72 -20.22 7.02
C ILE A 47 -11.32 -19.96 5.63
N ILE A 48 -10.46 -19.61 4.68
CA ILE A 48 -10.82 -19.48 3.25
C ILE A 48 -9.93 -20.41 2.45
N ILE A 49 -10.53 -21.38 1.77
CA ILE A 49 -9.82 -22.31 0.89
C ILE A 49 -10.10 -21.87 -0.55
N ASN A 50 -9.03 -21.58 -1.28
CA ASN A 50 -9.08 -21.15 -2.67
C ASN A 50 -8.55 -22.26 -3.56
N VAL A 51 -9.32 -22.64 -4.57
CA VAL A 51 -8.92 -23.61 -5.60
C VAL A 51 -9.10 -22.95 -6.96
N VAL A 52 -8.04 -22.91 -7.76
CA VAL A 52 -8.02 -22.28 -9.08
C VAL A 52 -7.37 -23.25 -10.05
N GLY A 53 -8.12 -23.70 -11.06
CA GLY A 53 -7.64 -24.64 -12.06
C GLY A 53 -8.79 -25.40 -12.71
N ASP A 54 -8.43 -26.45 -13.44
CA ASP A 54 -9.39 -27.43 -13.96
C ASP A 54 -9.77 -28.39 -12.84
N VAL A 55 -10.85 -28.06 -12.13
CA VAL A 55 -11.34 -28.83 -10.98
C VAL A 55 -12.84 -29.07 -11.11
N ASP A 56 -13.27 -30.27 -10.74
CA ASP A 56 -14.69 -30.59 -10.60
C ASP A 56 -15.17 -30.17 -9.22
N ASP A 57 -16.06 -29.18 -9.17
CA ASP A 57 -16.58 -28.62 -7.92
C ASP A 57 -17.20 -29.69 -7.02
N LYS A 58 -17.87 -30.68 -7.60
CA LYS A 58 -18.55 -31.72 -6.84
C LYS A 58 -17.54 -32.69 -6.21
N GLU A 59 -16.56 -33.15 -6.98
CA GLU A 59 -15.49 -34.02 -6.47
C GLU A 59 -14.72 -33.33 -5.34
N LEU A 60 -14.41 -32.03 -5.51
CA LEU A 60 -13.72 -31.24 -4.49
C LEU A 60 -14.56 -31.13 -3.20
N LEU A 61 -15.84 -30.76 -3.32
CA LEU A 61 -16.74 -30.62 -2.17
C LEU A 61 -16.92 -31.97 -1.46
N ASP A 62 -17.14 -33.06 -2.21
CA ASP A 62 -17.25 -34.41 -1.66
C ASP A 62 -15.96 -34.81 -0.91
N ALA A 63 -14.78 -34.51 -1.46
CA ALA A 63 -13.51 -34.77 -0.79
C ALA A 63 -13.33 -33.93 0.49
N MET A 64 -13.73 -32.65 0.46
CA MET A 64 -13.65 -31.75 1.61
C MET A 64 -14.59 -32.18 2.74
N ASP A 65 -15.83 -32.54 2.43
CA ASP A 65 -16.83 -32.99 3.40
C ASP A 65 -16.44 -34.30 4.08
N ASN A 66 -15.82 -35.22 3.32
CA ASN A 66 -15.32 -36.50 3.82
C ASN A 66 -13.96 -36.41 4.52
N SER A 67 -13.30 -35.24 4.50
CA SER A 67 -12.02 -35.05 5.17
C SER A 67 -12.18 -34.70 6.65
N ALA A 68 -11.11 -34.90 7.44
CA ALA A 68 -11.05 -34.44 8.83
C ALA A 68 -11.24 -32.90 8.95
N MET A 69 -11.04 -32.16 7.86
CA MET A 69 -11.15 -30.70 7.79
C MET A 69 -12.59 -30.21 7.93
N SER A 70 -13.61 -31.00 7.57
CA SER A 70 -15.00 -30.54 7.58
C SER A 70 -15.48 -30.12 8.97
N SER A 71 -14.95 -30.75 10.02
CA SER A 71 -15.23 -30.39 11.42
C SER A 71 -14.65 -29.02 11.82
N PHE A 72 -13.48 -28.66 11.29
CA PHE A 72 -12.84 -27.36 11.54
C PHE A 72 -13.53 -26.24 10.74
N LEU A 73 -13.87 -26.50 9.48
CA LEU A 73 -14.54 -25.53 8.62
C LEU A 73 -15.91 -25.11 9.15
N LYS A 74 -16.68 -26.05 9.75
CA LYS A 74 -17.98 -25.76 10.36
C LYS A 74 -17.92 -24.80 11.55
N ASN A 75 -16.79 -24.77 12.26
CA ASN A 75 -16.59 -23.93 13.43
C ASN A 75 -15.78 -22.65 13.12
N ALA A 76 -15.34 -22.49 11.86
CA ALA A 76 -14.54 -21.35 11.46
C ALA A 76 -15.31 -20.03 11.65
N ARG A 77 -14.59 -19.01 12.10
CA ARG A 77 -15.15 -17.68 12.35
C ARG A 77 -15.63 -17.01 11.06
N GLN A 78 -16.81 -16.38 11.12
CA GLN A 78 -17.46 -15.75 9.96
C GLN A 78 -17.62 -14.22 10.08
N ASP A 79 -17.33 -13.64 11.24
CA ASP A 79 -17.69 -12.25 11.58
C ASP A 79 -16.53 -11.24 11.44
N ARG A 80 -15.58 -11.50 10.53
CA ARG A 80 -14.43 -10.60 10.35
C ARG A 80 -14.86 -9.26 9.75
N LYS A 81 -14.73 -8.19 10.54
CA LYS A 81 -14.84 -6.82 10.06
C LYS A 81 -13.46 -6.25 9.80
N ILE A 82 -13.17 -5.85 8.56
CA ILE A 82 -11.96 -5.08 8.29
C ILE A 82 -12.21 -3.62 8.62
N THR A 83 -11.34 -3.07 9.45
CA THR A 83 -11.25 -1.64 9.72
C THR A 83 -9.90 -1.13 9.24
N PHE A 84 -9.91 0.04 8.61
CA PHE A 84 -8.69 0.71 8.16
C PHE A 84 -8.37 1.87 9.09
N ASP A 85 -7.08 2.16 9.22
CA ASP A 85 -6.62 3.26 10.04
C ASP A 85 -7.15 4.59 9.53
N GLN A 86 -7.53 5.45 10.46
CA GLN A 86 -7.85 6.83 10.18
C GLN A 86 -6.74 7.70 10.74
N PHE A 87 -6.06 8.43 9.86
CA PHE A 87 -4.90 9.24 10.24
C PHE A 87 -5.27 10.63 10.72
N LYS A 88 -6.50 10.84 11.24
CA LYS A 88 -7.04 12.18 11.55
C LYS A 88 -6.13 12.97 12.50
N ASN A 89 -5.69 12.35 13.59
CA ASN A 89 -4.79 13.01 14.55
C ASN A 89 -3.45 13.40 13.92
N LEU A 90 -2.94 12.59 12.99
CA LEU A 90 -1.67 12.90 12.30
C LEU A 90 -1.82 13.94 11.20
N ILE A 91 -3.02 14.12 10.63
CA ILE A 91 -3.30 15.25 9.73
C ILE A 91 -3.22 16.57 10.52
N ASP A 92 -3.82 16.61 11.71
CA ASP A 92 -3.81 17.80 12.57
C ASP A 92 -2.42 18.03 13.20
N HIS A 93 -1.70 16.94 13.52
CA HIS A 93 -0.41 16.95 14.20
C HIS A 93 0.59 15.96 13.56
N PRO A 94 1.22 16.32 12.44
CA PRO A 94 2.19 15.46 11.78
C PRO A 94 3.41 15.16 12.67
N LEU A 95 3.93 13.94 12.60
CA LEU A 95 5.07 13.51 13.40
C LEU A 95 6.36 13.43 12.60
N ASN A 96 7.40 14.10 13.08
CA ASN A 96 8.71 14.13 12.44
C ASN A 96 9.78 13.54 13.36
N GLN A 97 10.65 12.70 12.81
CA GLN A 97 11.80 12.16 13.53
C GLN A 97 13.04 12.14 12.66
N GLU A 98 14.17 12.52 13.25
CA GLU A 98 15.50 12.41 12.67
C GLU A 98 16.39 11.52 13.55
N GLU A 99 17.20 10.68 12.91
CA GLU A 99 18.19 9.83 13.57
C GLU A 99 19.53 9.91 12.81
N HIS A 100 20.64 9.97 13.54
CA HIS A 100 21.99 9.96 13.00
C HIS A 100 22.66 8.61 13.24
N LYS A 101 23.30 8.04 12.20
CA LYS A 101 24.04 6.77 12.27
C LYS A 101 25.25 6.77 11.36
N HIS A 102 26.28 6.00 11.72
CA HIS A 102 27.38 5.66 10.80
C HIS A 102 26.91 4.69 9.72
N ILE A 103 26.39 5.25 8.63
CA ILE A 103 25.91 4.54 7.45
C ILE A 103 26.29 5.32 6.19
N ASN A 104 26.55 4.60 5.10
CA ASN A 104 26.97 5.20 3.85
C ASN A 104 25.84 5.90 3.08
N GLN A 105 24.58 5.63 3.41
CA GLN A 105 23.42 6.14 2.67
C GLN A 105 22.38 6.67 3.65
N SER A 106 22.06 7.95 3.53
CA SER A 106 20.93 8.57 4.23
C SER A 106 19.61 8.14 3.61
N ARG A 107 18.56 8.08 4.41
CA ARG A 107 17.24 7.65 3.99
C ARG A 107 16.18 8.66 4.39
N LEU A 108 15.35 9.03 3.41
CA LEU A 108 14.11 9.75 3.62
C LEU A 108 12.94 8.79 3.48
N ALA A 109 12.02 8.84 4.43
CA ALA A 109 10.75 8.13 4.35
C ALA A 109 9.65 9.07 4.81
N LEU A 110 8.73 9.40 3.91
CA LEU A 110 7.66 10.36 4.09
C LEU A 110 6.33 9.63 3.95
N ALA A 111 5.37 9.98 4.79
CA ALA A 111 4.02 9.47 4.75
C ALA A 111 3.04 10.64 4.62
N TYR A 112 2.14 10.47 3.67
CA TYR A 112 1.01 11.33 3.39
C TYR A 112 -0.26 10.49 3.39
N VAL A 113 -1.41 11.11 3.61
CA VAL A 113 -2.72 10.51 3.38
C VAL A 113 -3.48 11.33 2.35
N THR A 114 -4.23 10.66 1.47
CA THR A 114 -5.20 11.34 0.61
C THR A 114 -6.57 11.33 1.27
N ASP A 115 -7.37 12.36 1.03
CA ASP A 115 -8.80 12.27 1.28
C ASP A 115 -9.40 11.03 0.59
N LYS A 116 -10.49 10.52 1.15
CA LYS A 116 -11.26 9.45 0.51
C LYS A 116 -11.73 9.94 -0.87
N THR A 117 -11.52 9.14 -1.90
CA THR A 117 -11.94 9.47 -3.26
C THR A 117 -13.45 9.72 -3.31
N ASP A 118 -13.83 10.90 -3.78
CA ASP A 118 -15.21 11.28 -4.05
C ASP A 118 -15.81 10.35 -5.11
N PRO A 119 -17.06 9.85 -4.96
CA PRO A 119 -17.71 9.02 -5.97
C PRO A 119 -17.77 9.66 -7.37
N SER A 120 -17.73 10.99 -7.47
CA SER A 120 -17.68 11.72 -8.74
C SER A 120 -16.35 11.52 -9.47
N VAL A 121 -15.27 11.24 -8.74
CA VAL A 121 -13.91 11.08 -9.25
C VAL A 121 -13.67 9.63 -9.66
N SER A 122 -12.81 9.40 -10.64
CA SER A 122 -12.38 8.04 -10.97
C SER A 122 -11.68 7.37 -9.76
N HIS A 123 -12.09 6.15 -9.41
CA HIS A 123 -11.45 5.33 -8.38
C HIS A 123 -9.99 5.00 -8.69
N LEU A 124 -9.55 5.16 -9.94
CA LEU A 124 -8.17 4.96 -10.38
C LEU A 124 -7.32 6.24 -10.35
N ALA A 125 -7.94 7.40 -10.07
CA ALA A 125 -7.25 8.69 -10.01
C ALA A 125 -6.09 8.73 -9.00
N PRO A 126 -6.20 8.16 -7.78
CA PRO A 126 -5.06 8.13 -6.85
C PRO A 126 -3.88 7.31 -7.37
N GLN A 127 -4.12 6.17 -8.03
CA GLN A 127 -3.06 5.36 -8.62
C GLN A 127 -2.41 6.09 -9.80
N ALA A 128 -3.20 6.77 -10.63
CA ALA A 128 -2.69 7.59 -11.73
C ALA A 128 -1.87 8.78 -11.23
N MET A 129 -2.34 9.47 -10.19
CA MET A 129 -1.60 10.51 -9.47
C MET A 129 -0.25 9.97 -8.96
N ASN A 130 -0.26 8.80 -8.33
CA ASN A 130 0.96 8.15 -7.85
C ASN A 130 1.94 7.84 -8.99
N LEU A 131 1.46 7.34 -10.13
CA LEU A 131 2.31 7.09 -11.31
C LEU A 131 2.98 8.37 -11.82
N ILE A 132 2.23 9.48 -11.90
CA ILE A 132 2.78 10.77 -12.31
C ILE A 132 3.79 11.31 -11.28
N LEU A 133 3.51 11.13 -9.99
CA LEU A 133 4.34 11.62 -8.89
C LEU A 133 5.65 10.82 -8.77
N GLY A 134 5.58 9.52 -8.51
CA GLY A 134 6.75 8.69 -8.17
C GLY A 134 6.61 7.19 -8.39
N GLY A 135 5.53 6.73 -9.02
CA GLY A 135 5.14 5.30 -9.07
C GLY A 135 5.77 4.49 -10.20
N ASP A 136 6.57 5.12 -11.06
CA ASP A 136 7.39 4.48 -12.09
C ASP A 136 8.61 5.36 -12.46
N ASP A 137 9.37 4.93 -13.48
CA ASP A 137 10.58 5.60 -13.97
C ASP A 137 10.32 6.83 -14.86
N GLN A 138 9.08 7.03 -15.33
CA GLN A 138 8.65 8.23 -16.06
C GLN A 138 8.08 9.31 -15.12
N SER A 139 8.04 9.03 -13.83
CA SER A 139 7.48 9.89 -12.80
C SER A 139 8.32 11.14 -12.53
N LYS A 140 7.70 12.16 -11.92
CA LYS A 140 8.37 13.43 -11.60
C LYS A 140 9.46 13.30 -10.55
N LEU A 141 9.25 12.50 -9.52
CA LEU A 141 10.27 12.23 -8.51
C LEU A 141 11.50 11.58 -9.15
N PHE A 142 11.30 10.55 -9.98
CA PHE A 142 12.39 9.88 -10.68
C PHE A 142 13.15 10.87 -11.59
N LEU A 143 12.43 11.55 -12.49
CA LEU A 143 13.04 12.42 -13.49
C LEU A 143 13.68 13.69 -12.88
N GLN A 144 13.05 14.31 -11.89
CA GLN A 144 13.56 15.56 -11.31
C GLN A 144 14.60 15.31 -10.22
N VAL A 145 14.33 14.42 -9.25
CA VAL A 145 15.21 14.25 -8.09
C VAL A 145 16.41 13.38 -8.40
N ARG A 146 16.18 12.24 -9.08
CA ARG A 146 17.25 11.29 -9.41
C ARG A 146 17.94 11.62 -10.72
N GLU A 147 17.21 11.72 -11.83
CA GLU A 147 17.87 11.83 -13.15
C GLU A 147 18.43 13.23 -13.41
N LYS A 148 17.62 14.28 -13.28
CA LYS A 148 18.04 15.65 -13.65
C LYS A 148 18.99 16.30 -12.64
N ASN A 149 18.75 16.10 -11.33
CA ASN A 149 19.52 16.77 -10.27
C ASN A 149 20.48 15.83 -9.53
N SER A 150 20.43 14.51 -9.78
CA SER A 150 21.34 13.53 -9.17
C SER A 150 21.42 13.59 -7.63
N LEU A 151 20.32 13.96 -6.98
CA LEU A 151 20.27 14.13 -5.52
C LEU A 151 20.08 12.82 -4.77
N ALA A 152 19.49 11.82 -5.43
CA ALA A 152 19.17 10.54 -4.83
C ALA A 152 19.55 9.37 -5.76
N TYR A 153 20.04 8.30 -5.17
CA TYR A 153 20.28 7.02 -5.85
C TYR A 153 18.96 6.33 -6.21
N SER A 154 17.97 6.47 -5.34
CA SER A 154 16.62 5.94 -5.51
C SER A 154 15.62 6.92 -4.93
N VAL A 155 14.50 7.10 -5.62
CA VAL A 155 13.34 7.86 -5.14
C VAL A 155 12.09 7.27 -5.79
N SER A 156 11.05 7.04 -5.01
CA SER A 156 9.80 6.49 -5.52
C SER A 156 8.64 6.79 -4.56
N SER A 157 7.42 6.73 -5.08
CA SER A 157 6.20 6.80 -4.27
C SER A 157 5.34 5.55 -4.44
N MET A 158 4.62 5.19 -3.37
CA MET A 158 3.68 4.08 -3.35
C MET A 158 2.37 4.53 -2.72
N TYR A 159 1.26 4.25 -3.41
CA TYR A 159 -0.09 4.50 -2.91
C TYR A 159 -0.76 3.19 -2.49
N HIS A 160 -1.37 3.19 -1.30
CA HIS A 160 -2.13 2.08 -0.74
C HIS A 160 -3.63 2.44 -0.77
N PRO A 161 -4.42 1.94 -1.74
CA PRO A 161 -5.81 2.37 -1.95
C PRO A 161 -6.74 2.15 -0.76
N ILE A 162 -6.42 1.14 0.04
CA ILE A 162 -7.24 0.69 1.16
C ILE A 162 -7.15 1.65 2.36
N SER A 163 -5.94 2.11 2.68
CA SER A 163 -5.68 3.04 3.78
C SER A 163 -5.56 4.49 3.31
N HIS A 164 -5.65 4.73 1.99
CA HIS A 164 -5.39 6.02 1.36
C HIS A 164 -3.98 6.59 1.65
N LEU A 165 -3.05 5.72 2.05
CA LEU A 165 -1.69 6.10 2.41
C LEU A 165 -0.83 6.26 1.16
N LEU A 166 -0.18 7.40 1.02
CA LEU A 166 0.86 7.68 0.04
C LEU A 166 2.20 7.75 0.77
N THR A 167 3.16 6.91 0.40
CA THR A 167 4.52 6.98 0.94
C THR A 167 5.50 7.41 -0.13
N ILE A 168 6.51 8.19 0.26
CA ILE A 168 7.66 8.55 -0.57
C ILE A 168 8.91 8.08 0.14
N GLN A 169 9.80 7.40 -0.57
CA GLN A 169 11.07 6.96 -0.03
C GLN A 169 12.19 7.41 -0.94
N ALA A 170 13.31 7.85 -0.35
CA ALA A 170 14.53 8.16 -1.07
C ALA A 170 15.77 7.65 -0.33
N GLY A 171 16.77 7.23 -1.11
CA GLY A 171 18.11 6.89 -0.63
C GLY A 171 19.12 7.82 -1.26
N LEU A 172 19.93 8.52 -0.45
CA LEU A 172 20.72 9.67 -0.87
C LEU A 172 21.95 9.91 0.02
N ASP A 173 22.81 10.86 -0.36
CA ASP A 173 23.90 11.36 0.47
C ASP A 173 23.37 12.28 1.58
N ALA A 174 24.03 12.31 2.75
CA ALA A 174 23.62 13.17 3.86
C ALA A 174 23.52 14.66 3.47
N LYS A 175 24.46 15.14 2.65
CA LYS A 175 24.52 16.54 2.20
C LYS A 175 23.38 16.95 1.26
N THR A 176 22.68 16.01 0.62
CA THR A 176 21.62 16.30 -0.37
C THR A 176 20.22 16.17 0.20
N VAL A 177 20.08 15.83 1.50
CA VAL A 177 18.78 15.56 2.14
C VAL A 177 17.81 16.71 2.04
N ASP A 178 18.23 17.90 2.44
CA ASP A 178 17.34 19.06 2.45
C ASP A 178 16.98 19.50 1.02
N GLN A 179 17.93 19.45 0.09
CA GLN A 179 17.70 19.75 -1.32
C GLN A 179 16.73 18.76 -1.98
N ALA A 180 16.84 17.47 -1.65
CA ALA A 180 15.93 16.44 -2.14
C ALA A 180 14.52 16.64 -1.58
N MET A 181 14.40 16.98 -0.29
CA MET A 181 13.11 17.27 0.34
C MET A 181 12.40 18.46 -0.31
N ASP A 182 13.12 19.54 -0.58
CA ASP A 182 12.58 20.71 -1.29
C ASP A 182 12.07 20.33 -2.69
N LEU A 183 12.82 19.49 -3.40
CA LEU A 183 12.44 19.08 -4.75
C LEU A 183 11.27 18.09 -4.76
N ILE A 184 11.16 17.22 -3.76
CA ILE A 184 10.00 16.36 -3.51
C ILE A 184 8.76 17.21 -3.28
N ASN A 185 8.83 18.20 -2.38
CA ASN A 185 7.72 19.12 -2.12
C ASN A 185 7.29 19.86 -3.38
N LYS A 186 8.24 20.31 -4.21
CA LYS A 186 7.93 20.90 -5.53
C LYS A 186 7.20 19.93 -6.46
N GLN A 187 7.54 18.63 -6.45
CA GLN A 187 6.83 17.65 -7.27
C GLN A 187 5.42 17.34 -6.76
N ILE A 188 5.21 17.40 -5.44
CA ILE A 188 3.85 17.29 -4.87
C ILE A 188 3.02 18.50 -5.33
N SER A 189 3.54 19.73 -5.20
CA SER A 189 2.87 20.94 -5.70
C SER A 189 2.60 20.89 -7.20
N PHE A 190 3.56 20.40 -8.00
CA PHE A 190 3.40 20.21 -9.44
C PHE A 190 2.13 19.37 -9.79
N VAL A 191 1.88 18.30 -9.04
CA VAL A 191 0.68 17.46 -9.26
C VAL A 191 -0.57 18.15 -8.72
N LYS A 192 -0.50 18.80 -7.55
CA LYS A 192 -1.62 19.60 -6.99
C LYS A 192 -2.09 20.73 -7.91
N GLU A 193 -1.15 21.37 -8.59
CA GLU A 193 -1.41 22.48 -9.53
C GLU A 193 -1.78 22.00 -10.94
N GLY A 194 -1.82 20.69 -11.20
CA GLY A 194 -2.19 20.17 -12.51
C GLY A 194 -1.16 20.48 -13.60
N GLN A 195 0.11 20.63 -13.27
CA GLN A 195 1.15 21.00 -14.25
C GLN A 195 1.58 19.83 -15.16
N PHE A 196 0.95 18.66 -15.04
CA PHE A 196 1.16 17.51 -15.92
C PHE A 196 0.39 17.61 -17.25
N THR A 197 0.95 16.94 -18.26
CA THR A 197 0.44 16.94 -19.63
C THR A 197 -0.54 15.80 -19.87
N GLN A 198 -1.35 15.89 -20.94
CA GLN A 198 -2.22 14.79 -21.36
C GLN A 198 -1.44 13.51 -21.62
N ALA A 199 -0.24 13.60 -22.20
CA ALA A 199 0.60 12.44 -22.45
C ALA A 199 0.99 11.67 -21.17
N GLN A 200 1.18 12.38 -20.05
CA GLN A 200 1.45 11.74 -18.76
C GLN A 200 0.21 11.02 -18.21
N ILE A 201 -0.99 11.54 -18.46
CA ILE A 201 -2.26 10.89 -18.10
C ILE A 201 -2.45 9.62 -18.93
N GLU A 202 -2.24 9.69 -20.25
CA GLU A 202 -2.34 8.53 -21.14
C GLU A 202 -1.32 7.45 -20.79
N HIS A 203 -0.09 7.85 -20.43
CA HIS A 203 0.93 6.93 -19.92
C HIS A 203 0.43 6.22 -18.65
N ALA A 204 -0.09 6.97 -17.68
CA ALA A 204 -0.64 6.39 -16.46
C ALA A 204 -1.79 5.41 -16.74
N LYS A 205 -2.75 5.75 -17.61
CA LYS A 205 -3.83 4.86 -18.04
C LYS A 205 -3.29 3.57 -18.67
N LYS A 206 -2.31 3.69 -19.56
CA LYS A 206 -1.66 2.55 -20.20
C LYS A 206 -0.99 1.65 -19.19
N VAL A 207 -0.21 2.21 -18.26
CA VAL A 207 0.46 1.46 -17.19
C VAL A 207 -0.57 0.72 -16.31
N LEU A 208 -1.66 1.38 -15.92
CA LEU A 208 -2.73 0.76 -15.12
C LEU A 208 -3.43 -0.39 -15.85
N SER A 209 -3.74 -0.22 -17.13
CA SER A 209 -4.33 -1.28 -17.96
C SER A 209 -3.36 -2.45 -18.14
N THR A 210 -2.11 -2.17 -18.49
CA THR A 210 -1.08 -3.19 -18.69
C THR A 210 -0.76 -3.96 -17.41
N ARG A 211 -0.60 -3.29 -16.25
CA ARG A 211 -0.33 -3.96 -14.97
C ARG A 211 -1.48 -4.88 -14.56
N ARG A 212 -2.74 -4.49 -14.81
CA ARG A 212 -3.90 -5.36 -14.55
C ARG A 212 -3.85 -6.63 -15.41
N LYS A 213 -3.62 -6.48 -16.72
CA LYS A 213 -3.51 -7.62 -17.66
C LYS A 213 -2.36 -8.58 -17.31
N ILE A 214 -1.18 -8.04 -16.98
CA ILE A 214 -0.06 -8.88 -16.55
C ILE A 214 -0.40 -9.61 -15.24
N SER A 215 -1.14 -8.98 -14.34
CA SER A 215 -1.55 -9.62 -13.09
C SER A 215 -2.52 -10.78 -13.35
N SER A 216 -3.47 -10.64 -14.27
CA SER A 216 -4.47 -11.68 -14.60
C SER A 216 -3.87 -12.94 -15.24
N ASP A 217 -2.61 -12.89 -15.71
CA ASP A 217 -1.90 -14.08 -16.20
C ASP A 217 -1.42 -15.00 -15.06
N SER A 218 -1.46 -14.53 -13.81
CA SER A 218 -1.04 -15.30 -12.64
C SER A 218 -2.22 -15.93 -11.90
N ILE A 219 -2.13 -17.22 -11.54
CA ILE A 219 -3.09 -17.88 -10.65
C ILE A 219 -3.25 -17.11 -9.33
N GLN A 220 -2.16 -16.48 -8.84
CA GLN A 220 -2.18 -15.69 -7.62
C GLN A 220 -3.16 -14.52 -7.67
N TYR A 221 -3.43 -13.96 -8.87
CA TYR A 221 -4.42 -12.89 -9.04
C TYR A 221 -5.83 -13.37 -8.70
N TYR A 222 -6.23 -14.54 -9.20
CA TYR A 222 -7.56 -15.10 -8.92
C TYR A 222 -7.72 -15.49 -7.45
N ILE A 223 -6.68 -16.08 -6.84
CA ILE A 223 -6.66 -16.37 -5.40
C ILE A 223 -6.86 -15.09 -4.60
N MET A 224 -6.10 -14.04 -4.90
CA MET A 224 -6.19 -12.77 -4.18
C MET A 224 -7.55 -12.09 -4.42
N HIS A 225 -8.07 -12.15 -5.65
CA HIS A 225 -9.38 -11.61 -5.99
C HIS A 225 -10.48 -12.26 -5.15
N ASN A 226 -10.53 -13.60 -5.10
CA ASN A 226 -11.52 -14.33 -4.30
C ASN A 226 -11.39 -14.04 -2.79
N ILE A 227 -10.16 -13.93 -2.27
CA ILE A 227 -9.94 -13.50 -0.87
C ILE A 227 -10.56 -12.11 -0.64
N TRP A 228 -10.29 -11.13 -1.51
CA TRP A 228 -10.86 -9.79 -1.35
C TRP A 228 -12.38 -9.75 -1.54
N GLU A 229 -12.93 -10.59 -2.41
CA GLU A 229 -14.37 -10.72 -2.62
C GLU A 229 -15.07 -11.21 -1.34
N ASN A 230 -14.44 -12.11 -0.59
CA ASN A 230 -15.00 -12.64 0.65
C ASN A 230 -14.78 -11.70 1.85
N ILE A 231 -13.62 -11.04 1.95
CA ILE A 231 -13.27 -10.26 3.15
C ILE A 231 -13.65 -8.77 3.00
N TYR A 232 -13.57 -8.18 1.80
CA TYR A 232 -13.93 -6.78 1.57
C TYR A 232 -14.35 -6.50 0.10
N PRO A 233 -15.50 -7.04 -0.36
CA PRO A 233 -15.88 -7.01 -1.78
C PRO A 233 -16.00 -5.59 -2.37
N LYS A 234 -16.26 -4.58 -1.54
CA LYS A 234 -16.38 -3.18 -1.95
C LYS A 234 -15.08 -2.58 -2.52
N SER A 235 -13.93 -3.21 -2.33
CA SER A 235 -12.67 -2.74 -2.95
C SER A 235 -12.42 -3.26 -4.35
N LEU A 236 -13.20 -4.24 -4.83
CA LEU A 236 -12.98 -4.86 -6.12
C LEU A 236 -13.73 -4.13 -7.22
N LEU A 237 -13.08 -4.01 -8.37
CA LEU A 237 -13.67 -3.63 -9.63
C LEU A 237 -13.52 -4.82 -10.57
N ASP A 238 -14.61 -5.28 -11.16
CA ASP A 238 -14.56 -6.19 -12.29
C ASP A 238 -13.94 -5.49 -13.52
N ASP A 239 -13.75 -6.22 -14.61
CA ASP A 239 -13.05 -5.69 -15.77
C ASP A 239 -13.84 -4.58 -16.50
N GLU A 240 -15.17 -4.67 -16.53
CA GLU A 240 -16.02 -3.65 -17.17
C GLU A 240 -15.99 -2.34 -16.36
N HIS A 241 -16.20 -2.43 -15.05
CA HIS A 241 -16.11 -1.27 -14.17
C HIS A 241 -14.70 -0.69 -14.14
N TYR A 242 -13.65 -1.51 -14.13
CA TYR A 242 -12.27 -1.03 -14.19
C TYR A 242 -11.99 -0.27 -15.49
N GLN A 243 -12.48 -0.77 -16.63
CA GLN A 243 -12.34 -0.08 -17.92
C GLN A 243 -13.14 1.23 -17.94
N ALA A 244 -14.37 1.25 -17.41
CA ALA A 244 -15.16 2.47 -17.29
C ALA A 244 -14.45 3.52 -16.41
N GLU A 245 -13.82 3.10 -15.31
CA GLU A 245 -13.04 3.98 -14.43
C GLU A 245 -11.77 4.51 -15.12
N LEU A 246 -11.14 3.74 -16.00
CA LEU A 246 -10.02 4.20 -16.85
C LEU A 246 -10.48 5.22 -17.90
N ASP A 247 -11.63 4.99 -18.52
CA ASP A 247 -12.17 5.87 -19.56
C ASP A 247 -12.60 7.21 -18.95
N LYS A 248 -13.25 7.16 -17.78
CA LYS A 248 -13.65 8.32 -16.97
C LYS A 248 -12.45 9.12 -16.42
N LEU A 249 -11.30 8.49 -16.18
CA LEU A 249 -10.14 9.16 -15.59
C LEU A 249 -9.69 10.36 -16.44
N ASP A 250 -9.56 11.53 -15.82
CA ASP A 250 -9.14 12.75 -16.48
C ASP A 250 -8.20 13.58 -15.59
N LYS A 251 -7.85 14.77 -16.07
CA LYS A 251 -6.95 15.68 -15.37
C LYS A 251 -7.52 16.20 -14.06
N ASP A 252 -8.79 16.59 -14.05
CA ASP A 252 -9.44 17.21 -12.90
C ASP A 252 -9.63 16.20 -11.76
N HIS A 253 -9.90 14.94 -12.10
CA HIS A 253 -9.91 13.82 -11.17
C HIS A 253 -8.58 13.68 -10.42
N ILE A 254 -7.45 13.71 -11.14
CA ILE A 254 -6.11 13.60 -10.56
C ILE A 254 -5.81 14.83 -9.68
N ILE A 255 -6.16 16.03 -10.13
CA ILE A 255 -5.98 17.28 -9.36
C ILE A 255 -6.77 17.22 -8.05
N LYS A 256 -8.04 16.80 -8.10
CA LYS A 256 -8.91 16.71 -6.91
C LYS A 256 -8.35 15.75 -5.86
N VAL A 257 -7.81 14.59 -6.28
CA VAL A 257 -7.11 13.68 -5.36
C VAL A 257 -5.84 14.32 -4.81
N ALA A 258 -5.03 14.96 -5.67
CA ALA A 258 -3.78 15.57 -5.27
C ALA A 258 -3.99 16.69 -4.25
N GLN A 259 -5.04 17.50 -4.40
CA GLN A 259 -5.41 18.56 -3.45
C GLN A 259 -5.67 18.01 -2.04
N GLY A 260 -6.21 16.80 -1.94
CA GLY A 260 -6.45 16.10 -0.68
C GLY A 260 -5.23 15.39 -0.09
N ILE A 261 -4.00 15.64 -0.58
CA ILE A 261 -2.77 15.11 0.04
C ILE A 261 -2.42 15.93 1.29
N HIS A 262 -2.39 15.25 2.45
CA HIS A 262 -1.97 15.77 3.75
C HIS A 262 -0.69 15.07 4.21
N ASP A 263 0.29 15.84 4.68
CA ASP A 263 1.50 15.30 5.34
C ASP A 263 1.12 14.74 6.71
N ILE A 264 1.60 13.56 7.06
CA ILE A 264 1.26 12.93 8.35
C ILE A 264 2.48 12.46 9.15
N ALA A 265 3.57 12.07 8.48
CA ALA A 265 4.80 11.73 9.17
C ALA A 265 6.03 11.79 8.28
N GLN A 266 7.17 12.17 8.87
CA GLN A 266 8.46 12.17 8.19
C GLN A 266 9.53 11.51 9.06
N TYR A 267 10.34 10.66 8.43
CA TYR A 267 11.48 10.02 9.05
C TYR A 267 12.74 10.25 8.23
N ARG A 268 13.74 10.84 8.87
CA ARG A 268 15.07 11.14 8.32
C ARG A 268 16.10 10.28 9.03
N LEU A 269 16.83 9.46 8.28
CA LEU A 269 18.00 8.76 8.79
C LEU A 269 19.23 9.34 8.10
N ILE A 270 20.04 10.09 8.84
CA ILE A 270 21.20 10.80 8.34
C ILE A 270 22.45 9.96 8.60
N GLY A 271 23.23 9.76 7.54
CA GLY A 271 24.55 9.17 7.62
C GLY A 271 25.58 10.19 8.12
N ASP A 272 26.36 9.84 9.13
CA ASP A 272 27.54 10.61 9.57
C ASP A 272 28.82 10.08 8.92
#